data_AF-A0A947YXB1-F1
#
_entry.id   AF-A0A947YXB1-F1
#
_cell.length_a   1.000
_cell.length_b   1.000
_cell.length_c   1.000
_cell.angle_alpha   90.00
_cell.angle_beta   90.00
_cell.angle_gamma   90.00
#
_symmetry.space_group_name_H-M   'P 1'
#
loop_
_entity.id
_entity.type
_entity.pdbx_description
1 polymer ?
#
loop_
_entity_poly.entity_id
_entity_poly.type
_entity_poly.pdbx_seq_one_letter_code
_entity_poly.pdbx_strand_id
1 'polypeptide(L)'
;MKVRKLFLLAAMSSLAVFAAACDDDDTNNNNNLCGNEVLDSGEACDGNLIPASATCANLVPGSFGTVSCNADCTINTSACETIECGDGVMAGNEECDGTDFGDETCESLGFASGTLSCDACMRDTSGCVEACNNDLWDECSTTGGSNECCGANGFDGVCDQIYDMCLQTCDVGTDCGWSLQCLDNSYMSGECFYQFCGHGDMSGFIGVPSDVNAACDLGNGREGFCAPLWRSIDDTGICIEVGTLANNASCESDDDEALDGMLNVDAATQCEGRCLTPRDDAGNQTSTTGNCFDYCDPNDSLDGADTCPANWNCLGLNSIDTEATNDDGTANSNFLFREADQGLCVPMTDDANVIIDEAIIMCDLVTGLQVKDGTSECPTGQTCQVNGWGSLLGACSDSTEAVAVDATCDSEATTETCEAGSICYIRNFMDLDMYTAITTGSDPGTLEWACIQVCDASNPGTTCEGIGDGTYTCVTASRIFTEDHEQHSYSYVANGQTYTDTETSESNLGFCVPPATAGK
;
A
#
# COMPACT_ATOMS: atom_id res chain seq x y z
N MET A 1 7.11 -32.00 -20.53
CA MET A 1 7.28 -33.09 -21.52
C MET A 1 6.09 -34.06 -21.39
N LYS A 2 5.58 -34.68 -22.47
CA LYS A 2 4.35 -35.55 -22.45
C LYS A 2 4.67 -37.02 -22.13
N VAL A 3 3.59 -37.85 -22.04
CA VAL A 3 3.52 -39.36 -22.03
C VAL A 3 3.25 -39.94 -20.60
N ARG A 4 2.32 -40.89 -20.33
CA ARG A 4 1.63 -41.92 -21.16
C ARG A 4 0.16 -42.22 -20.72
N LYS A 5 -0.61 -42.93 -21.57
CA LYS A 5 -1.95 -43.55 -21.28
C LYS A 5 -1.89 -45.09 -21.40
N LEU A 6 -2.84 -45.80 -20.75
CA LEU A 6 -3.36 -47.19 -21.02
C LEU A 6 -4.67 -47.33 -20.17
N PHE A 7 -5.86 -47.84 -20.55
CA PHE A 7 -6.38 -48.94 -21.42
C PHE A 7 -6.31 -50.35 -20.77
N LEU A 8 -7.32 -51.24 -20.78
CA LEU A 8 -8.75 -51.32 -21.25
C LEU A 8 -9.46 -52.50 -20.46
N LEU A 9 -10.64 -53.15 -20.69
CA LEU A 9 -11.66 -53.32 -21.76
C LEU A 9 -12.94 -54.07 -21.21
N ALA A 10 -14.14 -53.91 -21.84
CA ALA A 10 -15.27 -54.88 -21.97
C ALA A 10 -16.20 -55.29 -20.76
N ALA A 11 -17.46 -55.80 -20.93
CA ALA A 11 -18.48 -55.73 -22.02
C ALA A 11 -19.86 -56.43 -21.66
N MET A 12 -20.89 -56.25 -22.53
CA MET A 12 -22.13 -57.08 -22.75
C MET A 12 -23.29 -57.09 -21.70
N SER A 13 -24.54 -57.60 -21.93
CA SER A 13 -25.50 -57.69 -23.08
C SER A 13 -26.70 -58.62 -22.69
N SER A 14 -27.93 -58.67 -23.24
CA SER A 14 -28.93 -57.69 -23.76
C SER A 14 -30.30 -58.41 -24.07
N LEU A 15 -31.40 -57.66 -24.36
CA LEU A 15 -32.74 -58.10 -24.88
C LEU A 15 -33.66 -58.98 -23.97
N ALA A 16 -34.99 -59.13 -24.16
CA ALA A 16 -36.08 -58.22 -24.61
C ALA A 16 -37.49 -58.92 -24.60
N VAL A 17 -38.57 -58.13 -24.36
CA VAL A 17 -39.98 -58.29 -24.80
C VAL A 17 -40.81 -59.55 -24.40
N PHE A 18 -42.00 -59.31 -23.83
CA PHE A 18 -43.29 -59.92 -24.23
C PHE A 18 -44.47 -59.02 -23.78
N ALA A 19 -45.66 -59.17 -24.37
CA ALA A 19 -46.82 -58.28 -24.17
C ALA A 19 -48.13 -59.04 -23.84
N ALA A 20 -49.10 -58.32 -23.25
CA ALA A 20 -50.49 -58.75 -23.01
C ALA A 20 -51.42 -57.52 -23.03
N ALA A 21 -52.74 -57.71 -23.22
CA ALA A 21 -53.71 -56.61 -23.38
C ALA A 21 -55.13 -56.96 -22.90
N CYS A 22 -55.88 -55.92 -22.51
CA CYS A 22 -57.35 -55.79 -22.47
C CYS A 22 -57.64 -54.31 -22.90
N ASP A 23 -58.66 -53.91 -23.69
CA ASP A 23 -60.10 -54.28 -23.73
C ASP A 23 -60.83 -53.58 -22.56
N ASP A 24 -61.81 -52.67 -22.76
CA ASP A 24 -63.05 -52.79 -23.58
C ASP A 24 -63.55 -51.43 -24.18
N ASP A 25 -64.74 -51.43 -24.79
CA ASP A 25 -65.42 -50.37 -25.58
C ASP A 25 -66.11 -49.23 -24.77
N ASP A 26 -66.04 -47.98 -25.27
CA ASP A 26 -67.17 -47.04 -25.19
C ASP A 26 -67.12 -46.05 -26.38
N THR A 27 -68.28 -45.74 -26.97
CA THR A 27 -68.38 -45.04 -28.28
C THR A 27 -69.29 -43.81 -28.23
N ASN A 28 -68.70 -42.62 -27.99
CA ASN A 28 -69.37 -41.35 -28.22
C ASN A 28 -68.46 -40.31 -28.91
N ASN A 29 -69.08 -39.49 -29.77
CA ASN A 29 -68.41 -38.54 -30.65
C ASN A 29 -68.28 -37.15 -30.02
N ASN A 30 -67.20 -36.92 -29.28
CA ASN A 30 -66.44 -35.68 -29.40
C ASN A 30 -64.94 -35.97 -29.14
N ASN A 31 -64.06 -35.36 -29.91
CA ASN A 31 -62.62 -35.70 -29.93
C ASN A 31 -61.84 -34.88 -28.88
N ASN A 32 -62.29 -34.92 -27.63
CA ASN A 32 -61.72 -34.22 -26.48
C ASN A 32 -61.51 -35.28 -25.38
N LEU A 33 -60.26 -35.73 -25.19
CA LEU A 33 -59.92 -36.74 -24.17
C LEU A 33 -59.96 -36.11 -22.77
N CYS A 34 -59.62 -34.83 -22.70
CA CYS A 34 -59.74 -33.87 -21.63
C CYS A 34 -60.83 -34.10 -20.57
N GLY A 35 -60.39 -34.05 -19.31
CA GLY A 35 -61.15 -34.33 -18.10
C GLY A 35 -61.06 -35.79 -17.67
N ASN A 36 -60.04 -36.54 -18.10
CA ASN A 36 -59.85 -37.96 -17.81
C ASN A 36 -58.77 -38.26 -16.74
N GLU A 37 -58.11 -37.21 -16.22
CA GLU A 37 -56.99 -37.25 -15.25
C GLU A 37 -55.68 -37.88 -15.78
N VAL A 38 -55.51 -37.98 -17.11
CA VAL A 38 -54.30 -38.44 -17.82
C VAL A 38 -53.92 -37.39 -18.87
N LEU A 39 -52.62 -37.13 -19.04
CA LEU A 39 -52.14 -36.15 -20.01
C LEU A 39 -51.94 -36.83 -21.38
N ASP A 40 -52.92 -36.71 -22.27
CA ASP A 40 -52.91 -37.38 -23.57
C ASP A 40 -52.15 -36.59 -24.66
N SER A 41 -51.87 -37.27 -25.78
CA SER A 41 -51.02 -36.76 -26.87
C SER A 41 -51.64 -35.61 -27.67
N GLY A 42 -51.63 -34.41 -27.10
CA GLY A 42 -52.10 -33.16 -27.72
C GLY A 42 -52.57 -32.11 -26.71
N GLU A 43 -52.65 -32.47 -25.43
CA GLU A 43 -53.19 -31.64 -24.36
C GLU A 43 -52.07 -30.89 -23.61
N ALA A 44 -52.39 -29.70 -23.07
CA ALA A 44 -51.44 -28.90 -22.31
C ALA A 44 -51.52 -29.16 -20.80
N CYS A 45 -52.63 -29.73 -20.34
CA CYS A 45 -52.96 -30.17 -18.99
C CYS A 45 -54.19 -31.10 -19.08
N ASP A 46 -54.50 -31.88 -18.05
CA ASP A 46 -55.83 -32.49 -17.87
C ASP A 46 -56.30 -32.33 -16.43
N GLY A 47 -57.44 -31.66 -16.19
CA GLY A 47 -58.00 -31.50 -14.85
C GLY A 47 -57.03 -30.85 -13.86
N ASN A 48 -56.53 -31.62 -12.89
CA ASN A 48 -55.49 -31.20 -11.94
C ASN A 48 -54.05 -31.59 -12.38
N LEU A 49 -53.90 -32.40 -13.44
CA LEU A 49 -52.63 -32.87 -13.99
C LEU A 49 -52.04 -31.80 -14.92
N ILE A 50 -51.48 -30.76 -14.30
CA ILE A 50 -50.78 -29.67 -14.98
C ILE A 50 -49.26 -29.98 -14.97
N PRO A 51 -48.55 -29.88 -16.12
CA PRO A 51 -47.09 -30.08 -16.16
C PRO A 51 -46.34 -29.09 -15.25
N ALA A 52 -45.32 -29.53 -14.52
CA ALA A 52 -44.58 -28.68 -13.59
C ALA A 52 -43.85 -27.48 -14.25
N SER A 53 -43.68 -27.49 -15.57
CA SER A 53 -43.17 -26.36 -16.36
C SER A 53 -44.23 -25.31 -16.72
N ALA A 54 -45.52 -25.63 -16.58
CA ALA A 54 -46.63 -24.71 -16.81
C ALA A 54 -46.90 -23.89 -15.54
N THR A 55 -46.12 -22.82 -15.36
CA THR A 55 -46.29 -21.82 -14.30
C THR A 55 -46.65 -20.47 -14.91
N CYS A 56 -47.21 -19.56 -14.12
CA CYS A 56 -47.50 -18.19 -14.59
C CYS A 56 -46.24 -17.51 -15.15
N ALA A 57 -45.13 -17.51 -14.40
CA ALA A 57 -43.85 -16.95 -14.82
C ALA A 57 -43.32 -17.49 -16.16
N ASN A 58 -43.58 -18.76 -16.50
CA ASN A 58 -43.15 -19.37 -17.77
C ASN A 58 -44.11 -19.11 -18.95
N LEU A 59 -45.38 -18.79 -18.69
CA LEU A 59 -46.44 -18.69 -19.71
C LEU A 59 -46.87 -17.25 -19.98
N VAL A 60 -46.74 -16.38 -18.97
CA VAL A 60 -46.96 -14.93 -19.02
C VAL A 60 -45.74 -14.29 -18.34
N PRO A 61 -44.74 -13.81 -19.11
CA PRO A 61 -43.52 -13.25 -18.55
C PRO A 61 -43.80 -12.10 -17.58
N GLY A 62 -43.15 -12.08 -16.42
CA GLY A 62 -43.39 -11.08 -15.38
C GLY A 62 -44.70 -11.28 -14.61
N SER A 63 -45.15 -12.53 -14.41
CA SER A 63 -46.34 -12.83 -13.59
C SER A 63 -46.14 -13.95 -12.58
N PHE A 64 -46.88 -13.87 -11.47
CA PHE A 64 -46.99 -14.89 -10.43
C PHE A 64 -48.43 -15.41 -10.35
N GLY A 65 -48.77 -16.20 -9.33
CA GLY A 65 -50.10 -16.80 -9.16
C GLY A 65 -50.19 -18.24 -9.66
N THR A 66 -51.42 -18.72 -9.87
CA THR A 66 -51.70 -20.14 -10.15
C THR A 66 -52.42 -20.33 -11.49
N VAL A 67 -51.88 -21.19 -12.36
CA VAL A 67 -52.62 -21.67 -13.53
C VAL A 67 -53.64 -22.74 -13.16
N SER A 68 -54.71 -22.87 -13.95
CA SER A 68 -55.65 -23.98 -13.90
C SER A 68 -55.79 -24.64 -15.27
N CYS A 69 -56.44 -25.81 -15.36
CA CYS A 69 -56.79 -26.38 -16.66
C CYS A 69 -58.21 -25.96 -17.09
N ASN A 70 -58.41 -25.67 -18.37
CA ASN A 70 -59.73 -25.44 -18.97
C ASN A 70 -60.37 -26.77 -19.40
N ALA A 71 -61.70 -26.76 -19.64
CA ALA A 71 -62.45 -27.92 -20.12
C ALA A 71 -62.17 -28.30 -21.61
N ASP A 72 -61.28 -27.57 -22.28
CA ASP A 72 -60.71 -27.86 -23.60
C ASP A 72 -59.21 -28.20 -23.53
N CYS A 73 -58.70 -28.43 -22.32
CA CYS A 73 -57.31 -28.79 -22.00
C CYS A 73 -56.25 -27.82 -22.52
N THR A 74 -56.66 -26.56 -22.67
CA THR A 74 -55.76 -25.41 -22.66
C THR A 74 -55.42 -25.00 -21.22
N ILE A 75 -54.22 -24.48 -21.00
CA ILE A 75 -53.82 -23.90 -19.71
C ILE A 75 -54.48 -22.53 -19.55
N ASN A 76 -55.17 -22.32 -18.43
CA ASN A 76 -55.78 -21.07 -18.06
C ASN A 76 -54.80 -20.20 -17.25
N THR A 77 -54.44 -19.04 -17.80
CA THR A 77 -53.58 -18.03 -17.17
C THR A 77 -54.35 -16.83 -16.62
N SER A 78 -55.69 -16.89 -16.52
CA SER A 78 -56.50 -15.75 -16.01
C SER A 78 -56.38 -15.49 -14.50
N ALA A 79 -55.68 -16.35 -13.77
CA ALA A 79 -55.24 -16.14 -12.37
C ALA A 79 -53.71 -16.04 -12.27
N CYS A 80 -53.06 -15.58 -13.35
CA CYS A 80 -51.69 -15.10 -13.34
C CYS A 80 -51.71 -13.58 -13.19
N GLU A 81 -51.13 -13.08 -12.10
CA GLU A 81 -51.09 -11.67 -11.73
C GLU A 81 -49.75 -11.07 -12.16
N THR A 82 -49.78 -9.98 -12.92
CA THR A 82 -48.58 -9.32 -13.45
C THR A 82 -47.92 -8.44 -12.39
N ILE A 83 -46.59 -8.52 -12.34
CA ILE A 83 -45.73 -7.66 -11.52
C ILE A 83 -45.66 -6.29 -12.21
N GLU A 84 -46.41 -5.30 -11.72
CA GLU A 84 -46.38 -3.90 -12.21
C GLU A 84 -45.62 -3.00 -11.22
N CYS A 85 -44.30 -3.20 -11.14
CA CYS A 85 -43.41 -2.40 -10.30
C CYS A 85 -43.67 -0.88 -10.41
N GLY A 86 -44.02 -0.26 -9.29
CA GLY A 86 -44.47 1.12 -9.17
C GLY A 86 -45.98 1.28 -8.93
N ASP A 87 -46.67 0.22 -8.51
CA ASP A 87 -48.08 0.19 -8.08
C ASP A 87 -48.22 0.67 -6.61
N GLY A 88 -47.17 0.50 -5.82
CA GLY A 88 -47.03 0.95 -4.43
C GLY A 88 -47.38 -0.10 -3.37
N VAL A 89 -47.46 -1.39 -3.74
CA VAL A 89 -47.69 -2.53 -2.83
C VAL A 89 -46.76 -3.68 -3.19
N MET A 90 -45.84 -4.06 -2.29
CA MET A 90 -44.87 -5.13 -2.52
C MET A 90 -45.56 -6.49 -2.68
N ALA A 91 -45.49 -7.10 -3.86
CA ALA A 91 -46.27 -8.31 -4.20
C ALA A 91 -45.48 -9.41 -4.92
N GLY A 92 -45.92 -10.66 -4.71
CA GLY A 92 -45.47 -11.84 -5.47
C GLY A 92 -44.00 -12.20 -5.24
N ASN A 93 -43.12 -11.67 -6.09
CA ASN A 93 -41.66 -11.88 -6.07
C ASN A 93 -40.87 -10.55 -6.01
N GLU A 94 -41.54 -9.40 -5.82
CA GLU A 94 -40.88 -8.11 -5.63
C GLU A 94 -40.18 -8.07 -4.26
N GLU A 95 -39.02 -7.42 -4.21
CA GLU A 95 -38.32 -7.20 -2.94
C GLU A 95 -38.73 -5.89 -2.24
N CYS A 96 -39.43 -5.03 -2.97
CA CYS A 96 -40.04 -3.77 -2.52
C CYS A 96 -40.94 -3.20 -3.64
N ASP A 97 -41.83 -2.27 -3.32
CA ASP A 97 -42.38 -1.31 -4.29
C ASP A 97 -42.42 0.10 -3.67
N GLY A 98 -41.62 1.02 -4.23
CA GLY A 98 -41.65 2.45 -3.92
C GLY A 98 -41.20 2.78 -2.50
N THR A 99 -42.11 2.65 -1.53
CA THR A 99 -41.82 2.77 -0.08
C THR A 99 -42.42 1.62 0.74
N ASP A 100 -42.96 0.59 0.10
CA ASP A 100 -43.34 -0.67 0.74
C ASP A 100 -42.16 -1.64 0.65
N PHE A 101 -41.59 -1.97 1.80
CA PHE A 101 -40.49 -2.90 1.99
C PHE A 101 -40.93 -4.10 2.85
N GLY A 102 -42.24 -4.26 3.09
CA GLY A 102 -42.77 -5.15 4.12
C GLY A 102 -42.32 -4.72 5.52
N ASP A 103 -41.69 -5.65 6.26
CA ASP A 103 -41.09 -5.40 7.57
C ASP A 103 -39.59 -5.01 7.47
N GLU A 104 -39.01 -4.89 6.26
CA GLU A 104 -37.58 -4.64 6.08
C GLU A 104 -37.18 -3.15 6.17
N THR A 105 -35.95 -2.92 6.66
CA THR A 105 -35.31 -1.64 6.95
C THR A 105 -33.80 -1.75 6.66
N CYS A 106 -33.03 -0.66 6.75
CA CYS A 106 -31.57 -0.79 6.73
C CYS A 106 -31.11 -1.64 7.93
N GLU A 107 -31.68 -1.38 9.11
CA GLU A 107 -31.36 -2.00 10.38
C GLU A 107 -31.68 -3.51 10.43
N SER A 108 -32.78 -3.98 9.81
CA SER A 108 -33.08 -5.42 9.72
C SER A 108 -32.21 -6.16 8.71
N LEU A 109 -31.61 -5.44 7.76
CA LEU A 109 -30.71 -5.97 6.74
C LEU A 109 -29.22 -5.94 7.14
N GLY A 110 -28.91 -5.49 8.37
CA GLY A 110 -27.56 -5.51 8.95
C GLY A 110 -26.78 -4.20 8.83
N PHE A 111 -27.42 -3.11 8.38
CA PHE A 111 -26.83 -1.77 8.31
C PHE A 111 -27.11 -0.98 9.61
N ALA A 112 -26.31 0.04 9.93
CA ALA A 112 -26.44 0.77 11.20
C ALA A 112 -27.65 1.72 11.20
N SER A 113 -27.93 2.34 10.05
CA SER A 113 -29.05 3.26 9.84
C SER A 113 -29.25 3.56 8.35
N GLY A 114 -30.02 4.59 8.02
CA GLY A 114 -30.06 5.19 6.68
C GLY A 114 -31.48 5.30 6.13
N THR A 115 -31.64 5.10 4.83
CA THR A 115 -32.94 5.01 4.16
C THR A 115 -32.86 4.01 3.02
N LEU A 116 -33.54 2.88 3.19
CA LEU A 116 -33.68 1.86 2.16
C LEU A 116 -34.47 2.45 0.97
N SER A 117 -33.96 2.25 -0.25
CA SER A 117 -34.61 2.66 -1.50
C SER A 117 -35.07 1.44 -2.30
N CYS A 118 -35.92 1.68 -3.30
CA CYS A 118 -36.40 0.66 -4.22
C CYS A 118 -36.09 1.08 -5.65
N ASP A 119 -35.26 0.31 -6.36
CA ASP A 119 -35.01 0.49 -7.80
C ASP A 119 -35.37 -0.79 -8.56
N ALA A 120 -36.15 -0.66 -9.63
CA ALA A 120 -36.69 -1.76 -10.43
C ALA A 120 -37.30 -2.94 -9.60
N CYS A 121 -37.85 -2.65 -8.42
CA CYS A 121 -38.39 -3.59 -7.43
C CYS A 121 -37.39 -4.60 -6.84
N MET A 122 -36.11 -4.22 -6.87
CA MET A 122 -35.04 -4.71 -6.01
C MET A 122 -34.80 -3.71 -4.88
N ARG A 123 -34.46 -4.18 -3.68
CA ARG A 123 -34.03 -3.30 -2.58
C ARG A 123 -32.66 -2.71 -2.92
N ASP A 124 -32.60 -1.38 -2.93
CA ASP A 124 -31.39 -0.60 -3.11
C ASP A 124 -30.88 -0.14 -1.74
N THR A 125 -29.74 -0.69 -1.33
CA THR A 125 -29.10 -0.40 -0.05
C THR A 125 -28.08 0.74 -0.15
N SER A 126 -27.93 1.42 -1.29
CA SER A 126 -26.99 2.55 -1.43
C SER A 126 -27.36 3.79 -0.61
N GLY A 127 -28.61 3.85 -0.10
CA GLY A 127 -29.06 4.82 0.90
C GLY A 127 -28.92 4.36 2.36
N CYS A 128 -28.44 3.13 2.61
CA CYS A 128 -28.15 2.63 3.96
C CYS A 128 -26.72 3.00 4.38
N VAL A 129 -26.50 3.15 5.69
CA VAL A 129 -25.19 3.41 6.30
C VAL A 129 -24.69 2.10 6.89
N GLU A 130 -23.52 1.64 6.48
CA GLU A 130 -22.94 0.37 6.95
C GLU A 130 -22.76 0.35 8.48
N ALA A 131 -22.70 -0.86 9.05
CA ALA A 131 -22.45 -1.05 10.48
C ALA A 131 -21.08 -1.69 10.69
N CYS A 132 -20.23 -1.04 11.49
CA CYS A 132 -19.25 -1.78 12.27
C CYS A 132 -20.02 -2.68 13.24
N ASN A 133 -20.10 -3.97 12.91
CA ASN A 133 -21.00 -4.90 13.59
C ASN A 133 -20.30 -5.55 14.78
N ASN A 134 -20.97 -5.56 15.93
CA ASN A 134 -20.46 -6.05 17.20
C ASN A 134 -20.77 -7.54 17.47
N ASP A 135 -21.46 -8.24 16.57
CA ASP A 135 -21.92 -9.62 16.78
C ASP A 135 -20.92 -10.74 16.38
N LEU A 136 -19.72 -10.43 15.84
CA LEU A 136 -18.73 -11.43 15.37
C LEU A 136 -17.45 -11.56 16.22
N TRP A 137 -17.62 -11.70 17.54
CA TRP A 137 -16.50 -11.84 18.49
C TRP A 137 -15.64 -13.12 18.31
N ASP A 138 -16.17 -14.15 17.64
CA ASP A 138 -15.53 -15.49 17.51
C ASP A 138 -14.76 -15.71 16.17
N GLU A 139 -14.88 -14.83 15.16
CA GLU A 139 -14.28 -15.02 13.81
C GLU A 139 -13.45 -13.82 13.31
N CYS A 140 -12.97 -12.96 14.21
CA CYS A 140 -12.26 -11.72 13.85
C CYS A 140 -10.92 -11.92 13.13
N SER A 141 -10.63 -11.13 12.09
CA SER A 141 -9.29 -11.01 11.49
C SER A 141 -8.43 -9.97 12.22
N THR A 142 -7.16 -10.30 12.48
CA THR A 142 -6.19 -9.36 13.09
C THR A 142 -5.75 -8.23 12.14
N THR A 143 -6.01 -8.35 10.84
CA THR A 143 -5.57 -7.39 9.81
C THR A 143 -6.66 -6.43 9.32
N GLY A 144 -7.85 -6.46 9.95
CA GLY A 144 -8.88 -5.42 9.75
C GLY A 144 -9.81 -5.65 8.56
N GLY A 145 -10.78 -6.57 8.72
CA GLY A 145 -11.99 -6.54 7.90
C GLY A 145 -12.74 -5.22 8.12
N SER A 146 -13.17 -4.56 7.05
CA SER A 146 -13.58 -3.13 7.05
C SER A 146 -14.86 -2.77 7.85
N ASN A 147 -15.41 -3.69 8.64
CA ASN A 147 -16.57 -3.50 9.52
C ASN A 147 -16.49 -4.37 10.82
N GLU A 148 -15.31 -4.91 11.17
CA GLU A 148 -15.15 -5.84 12.30
C GLU A 148 -14.84 -5.11 13.62
N CYS A 149 -15.86 -4.98 14.48
CA CYS A 149 -15.75 -4.27 15.76
C CYS A 149 -15.13 -5.16 16.87
N CYS A 150 -13.82 -5.42 16.78
CA CYS A 150 -13.10 -6.32 17.67
C CYS A 150 -12.18 -5.63 18.69
N GLY A 151 -12.17 -6.18 19.90
CA GLY A 151 -11.14 -5.91 20.91
C GLY A 151 -9.82 -6.61 20.59
N ALA A 152 -9.03 -6.06 19.66
CA ALA A 152 -7.69 -6.56 19.36
C ALA A 152 -6.87 -6.68 20.67
N ASN A 153 -6.18 -7.81 20.84
CA ASN A 153 -5.30 -8.08 21.99
C ASN A 153 -5.99 -8.14 23.36
N GLY A 154 -7.32 -8.07 23.41
CA GLY A 154 -8.11 -8.13 24.63
C GLY A 154 -8.40 -6.78 25.30
N PHE A 155 -8.20 -5.66 24.59
CA PHE A 155 -8.68 -4.34 24.99
C PHE A 155 -10.15 -4.13 24.54
N ASP A 156 -10.92 -3.28 25.24
CA ASP A 156 -12.32 -3.00 24.87
C ASP A 156 -12.38 -2.03 23.68
N GLY A 157 -13.29 -2.25 22.72
CA GLY A 157 -13.43 -1.44 21.50
C GLY A 157 -14.75 -0.67 21.38
N VAL A 158 -14.77 0.36 20.52
CA VAL A 158 -15.93 1.22 20.23
C VAL A 158 -16.02 1.53 18.74
N CYS A 159 -17.24 1.70 18.21
CA CYS A 159 -17.47 2.23 16.87
C CYS A 159 -17.41 3.76 16.92
N ASP A 160 -16.42 4.38 16.27
CA ASP A 160 -16.48 5.82 15.99
C ASP A 160 -17.42 6.11 14.80
N GLN A 161 -18.11 7.24 14.86
CA GLN A 161 -19.12 7.71 13.89
C GLN A 161 -18.67 8.96 13.11
N ILE A 162 -17.40 9.36 13.22
CA ILE A 162 -16.78 10.45 12.45
C ILE A 162 -15.98 9.85 11.27
N TYR A 163 -15.35 8.70 11.49
CA TYR A 163 -14.49 7.98 10.55
C TYR A 163 -15.04 6.59 10.17
N ASP A 164 -16.24 6.22 10.66
CA ASP A 164 -16.94 4.94 10.41
C ASP A 164 -16.06 3.69 10.60
N MET A 165 -15.37 3.60 11.73
CA MET A 165 -14.38 2.54 12.03
C MET A 165 -14.42 2.06 13.49
N CYS A 166 -13.91 0.84 13.75
CA CYS A 166 -13.66 0.37 15.10
C CYS A 166 -12.34 0.95 15.64
N LEU A 167 -12.38 1.52 16.83
CA LEU A 167 -11.20 1.97 17.57
C LEU A 167 -11.16 1.29 18.95
N GLN A 168 -9.97 1.12 19.51
CA GLN A 168 -9.82 0.66 20.90
C GLN A 168 -10.16 1.81 21.85
N THR A 169 -10.69 1.50 23.03
CA THR A 169 -10.96 2.48 24.10
C THR A 169 -9.83 2.53 25.12
N CYS A 170 -9.61 3.69 25.73
CA CYS A 170 -8.48 3.91 26.64
C CYS A 170 -8.78 4.93 27.75
N ASP A 171 -8.22 4.70 28.94
CA ASP A 171 -8.02 5.74 29.97
C ASP A 171 -6.59 6.32 29.86
N VAL A 172 -5.63 5.54 29.35
CA VAL A 172 -4.22 5.91 29.11
C VAL A 172 -3.65 5.22 27.86
N GLY A 173 -2.58 5.76 27.29
CA GLY A 173 -1.89 5.19 26.11
C GLY A 173 -1.17 3.85 26.31
N THR A 174 -1.36 3.17 27.45
CA THR A 174 -1.00 1.74 27.62
C THR A 174 -2.19 0.80 27.43
N ASP A 175 -3.39 1.36 27.28
CA ASP A 175 -4.62 0.62 26.96
C ASP A 175 -4.83 0.51 25.43
N CYS A 176 -3.98 1.20 24.67
CA CYS A 176 -3.93 1.15 23.21
C CYS A 176 -2.87 0.16 22.73
N GLY A 177 -3.22 -0.62 21.69
CA GLY A 177 -2.30 -1.48 20.96
C GLY A 177 -1.17 -0.74 20.24
N TRP A 178 -0.28 -1.50 19.63
CA TRP A 178 0.98 -0.99 19.08
C TRP A 178 0.77 0.03 17.96
N SER A 179 1.64 1.03 17.90
CA SER A 179 1.56 2.20 17.00
C SER A 179 0.33 3.12 17.20
N LEU A 180 -0.55 2.83 18.16
CA LEU A 180 -1.69 3.70 18.52
C LEU A 180 -1.41 4.49 19.82
N GLN A 181 -1.81 5.75 19.81
CA GLN A 181 -1.86 6.65 20.96
C GLN A 181 -3.30 6.75 21.51
N CYS A 182 -3.46 7.10 22.79
CA CYS A 182 -4.77 7.40 23.38
C CYS A 182 -5.09 8.89 23.22
N LEU A 183 -6.15 9.23 22.47
CA LEU A 183 -6.59 10.61 22.26
C LEU A 183 -7.56 11.06 23.37
N ASP A 184 -7.36 12.28 23.87
CA ASP A 184 -8.32 13.03 24.70
C ASP A 184 -8.48 14.46 24.16
N ASN A 185 -9.16 14.58 23.01
CA ASN A 185 -9.43 15.84 22.34
C ASN A 185 -10.95 16.06 22.09
N SER A 186 -11.32 17.15 21.42
CA SER A 186 -12.72 17.53 21.22
C SER A 186 -13.47 16.76 20.12
N TYR A 187 -12.79 15.83 19.44
CA TYR A 187 -13.31 15.03 18.34
C TYR A 187 -13.26 13.54 18.68
N MET A 188 -12.19 13.10 19.35
CA MET A 188 -11.95 11.72 19.79
C MET A 188 -11.44 11.76 21.24
N SER A 189 -12.08 11.02 22.17
CA SER A 189 -11.80 11.14 23.61
C SER A 189 -12.01 9.80 24.33
N GLY A 190 -10.91 9.24 24.85
CA GLY A 190 -10.85 7.88 25.37
C GLY A 190 -10.77 6.83 24.26
N GLU A 191 -10.23 7.21 23.10
CA GLU A 191 -10.16 6.41 21.87
C GLU A 191 -8.73 6.34 21.35
N CYS A 192 -8.32 5.15 20.91
CA CYS A 192 -6.99 4.87 20.39
C CYS A 192 -6.92 5.13 18.89
N PHE A 193 -5.97 5.96 18.46
CA PHE A 193 -5.79 6.32 17.04
C PHE A 193 -4.31 6.33 16.65
N TYR A 194 -4.01 6.34 15.35
CA TYR A 194 -2.65 6.39 14.85
C TYR A 194 -1.92 7.67 15.30
N GLN A 195 -0.64 7.54 15.65
CA GLN A 195 0.27 8.69 15.76
C GLN A 195 1.00 8.86 14.42
N PHE A 196 1.15 10.11 13.98
CA PHE A 196 1.82 10.45 12.73
C PHE A 196 3.17 11.14 12.98
N CYS A 197 4.12 10.95 12.07
CA CYS A 197 5.46 11.52 12.12
C CYS A 197 5.48 12.95 11.55
N GLY A 198 6.31 13.83 12.13
CA GLY A 198 6.35 15.28 11.83
C GLY A 198 5.09 16.06 12.26
N HIS A 199 3.94 15.41 12.28
CA HIS A 199 2.65 15.95 12.65
C HIS A 199 2.53 16.15 14.16
N GLY A 200 2.96 17.32 14.62
CA GLY A 200 2.84 17.76 16.02
C GLY A 200 1.40 17.94 16.49
N ASP A 201 0.76 16.82 16.82
CA ASP A 201 -0.56 16.61 17.44
C ASP A 201 -1.81 16.89 16.55
N MET A 202 -2.58 15.83 16.28
CA MET A 202 -3.90 15.88 15.65
C MET A 202 -4.99 16.35 16.62
N SER A 203 -4.94 17.62 17.01
CA SER A 203 -6.06 18.31 17.66
C SER A 203 -6.20 19.73 17.12
N GLY A 204 -7.09 20.52 17.73
CA GLY A 204 -6.89 21.98 17.83
C GLY A 204 -5.71 22.34 18.75
N PHE A 205 -4.59 21.64 18.61
CA PHE A 205 -3.39 21.72 19.45
C PHE A 205 -2.49 22.86 19.02
N ILE A 206 -1.54 23.24 19.89
CA ILE A 206 -0.56 24.28 19.59
C ILE A 206 0.78 23.91 20.21
N GLY A 207 1.77 23.53 19.38
CA GLY A 207 3.15 23.93 19.69
C GLY A 207 4.36 23.06 19.33
N VAL A 208 4.49 22.56 18.09
CA VAL A 208 5.75 22.19 17.37
C VAL A 208 6.69 21.11 17.99
N PRO A 209 7.55 20.41 17.22
CA PRO A 209 7.85 20.50 15.77
C PRO A 209 6.85 19.70 14.90
N SER A 210 6.77 19.82 13.56
CA SER A 210 7.58 20.55 12.55
C SER A 210 9.00 20.06 12.29
N ASP A 211 9.25 18.78 12.54
CA ASP A 211 10.48 18.08 12.15
C ASP A 211 10.11 16.64 11.82
N VAL A 212 10.21 16.29 10.54
CA VAL A 212 9.84 14.96 10.00
C VAL A 212 10.90 13.89 10.29
N ASN A 213 12.05 14.29 10.85
CA ASN A 213 13.20 13.44 11.17
C ASN A 213 13.28 13.11 12.67
N ALA A 214 12.35 13.62 13.49
CA ALA A 214 12.33 13.40 14.94
C ALA A 214 11.74 12.03 15.33
N ALA A 215 12.37 11.35 16.29
CA ALA A 215 11.79 10.17 16.93
C ALA A 215 10.44 10.51 17.62
N CYS A 216 9.47 9.61 17.52
CA CYS A 216 8.10 9.85 17.99
C CYS A 216 7.84 9.16 19.35
N ASP A 217 7.08 9.84 20.22
CA ASP A 217 6.61 9.30 21.51
C ASP A 217 5.14 8.88 21.32
N LEU A 218 4.84 7.58 21.44
CA LEU A 218 3.48 7.03 21.41
C LEU A 218 2.71 7.29 22.72
N GLY A 219 3.33 8.01 23.64
CA GLY A 219 2.82 8.38 24.95
C GLY A 219 3.23 7.37 26.02
N ASN A 220 3.25 7.85 27.26
CA ASN A 220 3.52 7.04 28.47
C ASN A 220 4.91 6.36 28.50
N GLY A 221 5.84 6.78 27.65
CA GLY A 221 7.19 6.22 27.54
C GLY A 221 7.29 5.02 26.59
N ARG A 222 6.37 4.91 25.63
CA ARG A 222 6.50 4.04 24.45
C ARG A 222 7.18 4.85 23.35
N GLU A 223 8.42 4.50 23.02
CA GLU A 223 9.19 5.14 21.94
C GLU A 223 8.85 4.47 20.60
N GLY A 224 8.81 5.25 19.53
CA GLY A 224 8.52 4.81 18.17
C GLY A 224 9.44 5.45 17.13
N PHE A 225 9.46 4.86 15.94
CA PHE A 225 10.21 5.32 14.78
C PHE A 225 9.28 5.68 13.62
N CYS A 226 9.81 6.47 12.68
CA CYS A 226 9.13 6.82 11.45
C CYS A 226 9.61 5.91 10.31
N ALA A 227 8.68 5.37 9.52
CA ALA A 227 9.00 4.44 8.44
C ALA A 227 9.14 5.17 7.09
N PRO A 228 10.33 5.16 6.45
CA PRO A 228 10.52 5.68 5.10
C PRO A 228 10.12 4.64 4.05
N LEU A 229 9.96 5.10 2.79
CA LEU A 229 9.41 4.38 1.63
C LEU A 229 7.88 4.21 1.76
N TRP A 230 7.05 4.82 0.91
CA TRP A 230 7.25 4.95 -0.54
C TRP A 230 7.23 6.39 -1.07
N ARG A 231 8.22 7.16 -0.61
CA ARG A 231 8.62 8.53 -1.01
C ARG A 231 7.80 9.68 -0.42
N SER A 232 8.56 10.67 0.06
CA SER A 232 8.17 12.08 0.17
C SER A 232 6.89 12.48 0.95
N ILE A 233 6.83 12.05 2.22
CA ILE A 233 6.39 12.88 3.38
C ILE A 233 4.88 13.20 3.52
N ASP A 234 4.02 12.90 2.55
CA ASP A 234 2.56 12.85 2.71
C ASP A 234 1.98 11.47 2.30
N ASP A 235 0.73 11.11 2.57
CA ASP A 235 -0.34 11.77 3.35
C ASP A 235 -0.46 11.25 4.80
N THR A 236 0.26 10.18 5.18
CA THR A 236 -0.06 9.39 6.40
C THR A 236 1.12 8.85 7.20
N GLY A 237 2.35 9.34 7.05
CA GLY A 237 3.57 8.76 7.67
C GLY A 237 3.41 8.34 9.14
N ILE A 238 3.30 7.02 9.39
CA ILE A 238 2.87 6.46 10.70
C ILE A 238 4.08 6.30 11.63
N CYS A 239 3.89 6.66 12.91
CA CYS A 239 4.79 6.31 14.00
C CYS A 239 4.62 4.83 14.38
N ILE A 240 5.65 4.01 14.14
CA ILE A 240 5.64 2.57 14.45
C ILE A 240 6.36 2.34 15.78
N GLU A 241 5.80 1.50 16.66
CA GLU A 241 6.43 1.19 17.95
C GLU A 241 7.74 0.41 17.77
N VAL A 242 8.73 0.67 18.62
CA VAL A 242 9.99 -0.07 18.63
C VAL A 242 9.75 -1.50 19.15
N GLY A 243 9.92 -2.50 18.27
CA GLY A 243 9.83 -3.90 18.63
C GLY A 243 11.05 -4.41 19.40
N THR A 244 11.03 -5.69 19.78
CA THR A 244 12.07 -6.31 20.62
C THR A 244 12.82 -7.47 19.95
N LEU A 245 12.51 -7.78 18.69
CA LEU A 245 13.35 -8.64 17.86
C LEU A 245 14.56 -7.85 17.32
N ALA A 246 15.74 -8.18 17.82
CA ALA A 246 17.02 -7.60 17.39
C ALA A 246 17.39 -7.98 15.95
N ASN A 247 18.31 -7.21 15.35
CA ASN A 247 18.86 -7.42 14.01
C ASN A 247 19.11 -8.89 13.63
N ASN A 248 18.69 -9.26 12.42
CA ASN A 248 18.74 -10.59 11.83
C ASN A 248 17.94 -11.68 12.58
N ALA A 249 17.04 -11.30 13.50
CA ALA A 249 15.97 -12.19 13.94
C ALA A 249 14.99 -12.48 12.79
N SER A 250 14.29 -13.61 12.86
CA SER A 250 13.20 -13.92 11.93
C SER A 250 11.94 -13.18 12.35
N CYS A 251 11.29 -12.48 11.42
CA CYS A 251 10.00 -11.82 11.60
C CYS A 251 8.94 -12.43 10.66
N GLU A 252 7.67 -12.17 10.94
CA GLU A 252 6.53 -12.55 10.10
C GLU A 252 5.68 -11.29 9.82
N SER A 253 5.26 -11.09 8.57
CA SER A 253 4.33 -10.03 8.14
C SER A 253 2.96 -10.63 7.86
N ASP A 254 1.89 -9.96 8.27
CA ASP A 254 0.58 -10.63 8.40
C ASP A 254 -0.24 -10.73 7.08
N ASP A 255 0.13 -10.01 6.01
CA ASP A 255 -0.59 -10.03 4.72
C ASP A 255 0.34 -9.92 3.49
N ASP A 256 -0.09 -10.51 2.35
CA ASP A 256 0.63 -10.47 1.05
C ASP A 256 0.78 -9.03 0.48
N GLU A 257 -0.09 -8.10 0.91
CA GLU A 257 -0.04 -6.66 0.55
C GLU A 257 0.47 -5.76 1.69
N ALA A 258 0.97 -6.34 2.80
CA ALA A 258 1.59 -5.55 3.86
C ALA A 258 2.86 -4.85 3.36
N LEU A 259 2.96 -3.54 3.62
CA LEU A 259 4.21 -2.80 3.42
C LEU A 259 5.25 -3.32 4.44
N ASP A 260 6.48 -3.57 4.01
CA ASP A 260 7.53 -4.10 4.89
C ASP A 260 7.70 -3.21 6.14
N GLY A 261 7.36 -3.75 7.31
CA GLY A 261 7.33 -3.05 8.60
C GLY A 261 5.94 -2.77 9.19
N MET A 262 4.84 -2.98 8.46
CA MET A 262 3.48 -2.73 8.99
C MET A 262 2.86 -3.93 9.70
N LEU A 263 2.37 -3.65 10.92
CA LEU A 263 1.30 -4.37 11.64
C LEU A 263 1.46 -5.90 11.77
N ASN A 264 2.31 -6.32 12.71
CA ASN A 264 2.11 -7.57 13.46
C ASN A 264 1.75 -7.21 14.92
N VAL A 265 0.88 -8.00 15.56
CA VAL A 265 0.20 -7.68 16.83
C VAL A 265 0.93 -8.15 18.11
N ASP A 266 2.26 -7.97 18.19
CA ASP A 266 3.02 -8.03 19.46
C ASP A 266 4.38 -7.30 19.33
N ALA A 267 4.76 -6.46 20.30
CA ALA A 267 6.13 -5.92 20.36
C ALA A 267 7.21 -7.01 20.58
N ALA A 268 6.81 -8.22 20.99
CA ALA A 268 7.67 -9.41 21.05
C ALA A 268 7.90 -10.10 19.69
N THR A 269 7.13 -9.75 18.64
CA THR A 269 7.27 -10.24 17.26
C THR A 269 7.66 -9.15 16.26
N GLN A 270 7.54 -7.88 16.64
CA GLN A 270 8.07 -6.74 15.88
C GLN A 270 9.60 -6.59 16.03
N CYS A 271 10.23 -6.02 15.01
CA CYS A 271 11.65 -5.69 14.96
C CYS A 271 11.98 -4.39 15.70
N GLU A 272 13.20 -4.26 16.22
CA GLU A 272 13.71 -2.99 16.78
C GLU A 272 13.81 -1.90 15.70
N GLY A 273 14.06 -2.31 14.44
CA GLY A 273 13.80 -1.51 13.25
C GLY A 273 12.76 -2.15 12.31
N ARG A 274 13.18 -2.49 11.08
CA ARG A 274 12.27 -2.92 10.01
C ARG A 274 12.30 -4.44 9.80
N CYS A 275 11.12 -5.06 9.65
CA CYS A 275 11.01 -6.39 9.05
C CYS A 275 11.05 -6.25 7.51
N LEU A 276 11.96 -6.95 6.83
CA LEU A 276 11.98 -7.03 5.37
C LEU A 276 11.72 -8.47 4.90
N THR A 277 10.84 -8.61 3.91
CA THR A 277 10.41 -9.89 3.34
C THR A 277 10.95 -10.13 1.92
N PRO A 278 11.13 -11.39 1.48
CA PRO A 278 11.60 -11.70 0.12
C PRO A 278 10.59 -11.29 -0.96
N ARG A 279 11.02 -10.48 -1.93
CA ARG A 279 10.19 -10.02 -3.08
C ARG A 279 10.71 -10.53 -4.43
N ASP A 280 9.86 -10.51 -5.45
CA ASP A 280 10.25 -10.85 -6.83
C ASP A 280 10.70 -9.63 -7.66
N ASP A 281 11.19 -9.87 -8.88
CA ASP A 281 11.62 -8.83 -9.85
C ASP A 281 10.56 -7.74 -10.16
N ALA A 282 9.30 -7.96 -9.76
CA ALA A 282 8.17 -7.04 -9.93
C ALA A 282 7.65 -6.47 -8.59
N GLY A 283 8.37 -6.67 -7.49
CA GLY A 283 8.07 -6.11 -6.17
C GLY A 283 7.04 -6.87 -5.33
N ASN A 284 6.47 -7.97 -5.85
CA ASN A 284 5.46 -8.75 -5.14
C ASN A 284 6.13 -9.52 -3.98
N GLN A 285 5.46 -9.62 -2.82
CA GLN A 285 5.95 -10.49 -1.75
C GLN A 285 5.92 -11.96 -2.20
N THR A 286 6.95 -12.72 -1.84
CA THR A 286 7.08 -14.16 -2.16
C THR A 286 7.11 -15.06 -0.93
N SER A 287 7.25 -14.48 0.26
CA SER A 287 7.07 -15.15 1.56
C SER A 287 6.76 -14.11 2.63
N THR A 288 5.81 -14.44 3.51
CA THR A 288 5.48 -13.66 4.72
C THR A 288 6.55 -13.75 5.81
N THR A 289 7.57 -14.59 5.68
CA THR A 289 8.69 -14.69 6.65
C THR A 289 9.88 -13.87 6.16
N GLY A 290 10.37 -12.98 7.02
CA GLY A 290 11.48 -12.06 6.72
C GLY A 290 12.57 -12.03 7.79
N ASN A 291 13.52 -11.11 7.64
CA ASN A 291 14.51 -10.77 8.66
C ASN A 291 14.26 -9.37 9.25
N CYS A 292 14.58 -9.18 10.52
CA CYS A 292 14.69 -7.87 11.16
C CYS A 292 16.00 -7.17 10.79
N PHE A 293 15.93 -5.85 10.64
CA PHE A 293 17.07 -4.97 10.40
C PHE A 293 16.95 -3.74 11.30
N ASP A 294 17.94 -3.48 12.14
CA ASP A 294 17.91 -2.34 13.07
C ASP A 294 18.13 -1.02 12.31
N TYR A 295 17.57 0.09 12.81
CA TYR A 295 17.89 1.43 12.28
C TYR A 295 19.22 1.96 12.84
N CYS A 296 19.81 2.89 12.10
CA CYS A 296 21.03 3.61 12.49
C CYS A 296 20.96 5.06 11.99
N ASP A 297 21.69 5.97 12.65
CA ASP A 297 21.87 7.34 12.19
C ASP A 297 23.14 7.40 11.29
N PRO A 298 23.03 7.82 10.02
CA PRO A 298 24.18 7.93 9.12
C PRO A 298 25.18 9.03 9.52
N ASN A 299 24.76 10.10 10.19
CA ASN A 299 25.65 11.15 10.70
C ASN A 299 26.49 10.67 11.88
N ASP A 300 25.86 10.04 12.88
CA ASP A 300 26.59 9.38 13.99
C ASP A 300 27.57 8.34 13.43
N SER A 301 27.19 7.64 12.36
CA SER A 301 28.05 6.67 11.69
C SER A 301 29.27 7.32 11.01
N LEU A 302 29.11 8.49 10.37
CA LEU A 302 30.24 9.29 9.84
C LEU A 302 31.17 9.81 10.95
N ASP A 303 30.63 10.20 12.10
CA ASP A 303 31.39 10.61 13.29
C ASP A 303 32.06 9.42 14.02
N GLY A 304 31.92 8.20 13.49
CA GLY A 304 32.56 6.98 13.99
C GLY A 304 31.82 6.30 15.15
N ALA A 305 30.53 6.59 15.32
CA ALA A 305 29.64 6.06 16.34
C ALA A 305 28.65 4.99 15.81
N ASP A 306 28.87 4.44 14.60
CA ASP A 306 28.01 3.43 13.94
C ASP A 306 27.54 2.34 14.92
N THR A 307 26.25 2.38 15.24
CA THR A 307 25.57 1.58 16.26
C THR A 307 25.34 0.13 15.85
N CYS A 308 25.49 -0.22 14.56
CA CYS A 308 25.10 -1.51 14.03
C CYS A 308 25.87 -2.70 14.64
N PRO A 309 25.34 -3.93 14.55
CA PRO A 309 26.01 -5.13 15.05
C PRO A 309 27.42 -5.36 14.46
N ALA A 310 28.18 -6.27 15.09
CA ALA A 310 29.50 -6.64 14.59
C ALA A 310 29.40 -7.35 13.22
N ASN A 311 30.21 -6.88 12.25
CA ASN A 311 30.14 -7.23 10.81
C ASN A 311 28.88 -6.70 10.09
N TRP A 312 28.22 -5.69 10.65
CA TRP A 312 27.15 -4.92 10.01
C TRP A 312 27.54 -3.44 10.00
N ASN A 313 27.06 -2.67 9.03
CA ASN A 313 27.30 -1.23 8.92
C ASN A 313 26.04 -0.47 8.52
N CYS A 314 26.01 0.83 8.82
CA CYS A 314 24.89 1.68 8.47
C CYS A 314 24.79 1.94 6.96
N LEU A 315 23.66 1.56 6.33
CA LEU A 315 23.26 1.90 4.97
C LEU A 315 22.34 3.13 5.04
N GLY A 316 22.82 4.32 4.62
CA GLY A 316 21.97 5.52 4.56
C GLY A 316 20.89 5.37 3.48
N LEU A 317 19.61 5.37 3.88
CA LEU A 317 18.46 5.22 2.98
C LEU A 317 17.96 6.57 2.42
N ASN A 318 18.36 7.67 3.04
CA ASN A 318 18.03 9.05 2.74
C ASN A 318 18.09 9.30 1.22
N SER A 319 16.97 9.66 0.59
CA SER A 319 16.94 9.98 -0.84
C SER A 319 16.59 11.44 -1.13
N ILE A 320 16.80 11.89 -2.36
CA ILE A 320 16.24 13.12 -2.92
C ILE A 320 15.20 12.71 -3.97
N ASP A 321 14.00 13.27 -3.86
CA ASP A 321 12.95 13.08 -4.86
C ASP A 321 13.35 13.78 -6.17
N THR A 322 13.56 13.00 -7.23
CA THR A 322 13.98 13.49 -8.54
C THR A 322 12.83 13.51 -9.55
N GLU A 323 11.61 13.15 -9.15
CA GLU A 323 10.48 13.03 -10.07
C GLU A 323 9.72 14.36 -10.18
N ALA A 324 9.77 14.92 -11.38
CA ALA A 324 9.22 16.23 -11.75
C ALA A 324 7.70 16.38 -11.58
N THR A 325 6.98 15.26 -11.70
CA THR A 325 5.52 15.20 -11.88
C THR A 325 4.99 13.89 -11.32
N ASN A 326 3.83 13.97 -10.66
CA ASN A 326 3.10 12.81 -10.18
C ASN A 326 2.55 11.97 -11.35
N ASP A 327 2.16 10.72 -11.09
CA ASP A 327 1.59 9.79 -12.09
C ASP A 327 0.32 10.33 -12.80
N ASP A 328 -0.42 11.25 -12.18
CA ASP A 328 -1.59 11.91 -12.78
C ASP A 328 -1.23 13.07 -13.73
N GLY A 329 0.05 13.43 -13.81
CA GLY A 329 0.58 14.54 -14.61
C GLY A 329 0.50 15.92 -13.94
N THR A 330 0.17 15.99 -12.64
CA THR A 330 0.39 17.21 -11.84
C THR A 330 1.87 17.40 -11.50
N ALA A 331 2.27 18.61 -11.11
CA ALA A 331 3.64 18.85 -10.64
C ALA A 331 3.84 18.17 -9.29
N ASN A 332 4.92 17.40 -9.14
CA ASN A 332 5.29 16.86 -7.84
C ASN A 332 5.74 18.03 -6.95
N SER A 333 5.05 18.22 -5.83
CA SER A 333 5.35 19.29 -4.88
C SER A 333 6.48 18.97 -3.92
N ASN A 334 6.91 17.70 -3.89
CA ASN A 334 8.09 17.22 -3.18
C ASN A 334 9.34 17.14 -4.06
N PHE A 335 9.26 17.56 -5.33
CA PHE A 335 10.39 17.53 -6.25
C PHE A 335 11.59 18.31 -5.69
N LEU A 336 12.72 17.62 -5.52
CA LEU A 336 13.98 18.05 -4.88
C LEU A 336 13.95 18.14 -3.35
N PHE A 337 12.89 17.67 -2.69
CA PHE A 337 12.91 17.46 -1.24
C PHE A 337 13.88 16.31 -0.92
N ARG A 338 14.65 16.47 0.16
CA ARG A 338 15.57 15.47 0.68
C ARG A 338 14.99 14.81 1.93
N GLU A 339 14.91 13.48 1.92
CA GLU A 339 14.38 12.68 3.02
C GLU A 339 15.30 12.66 4.25
N ALA A 340 14.74 12.18 5.37
CA ALA A 340 15.37 12.10 6.68
C ALA A 340 16.75 11.42 6.66
N ASP A 341 17.65 11.84 7.56
CA ASP A 341 18.92 11.16 7.81
C ASP A 341 18.71 9.86 8.60
N GLN A 342 18.21 8.84 7.90
CA GLN A 342 17.86 7.53 8.46
C GLN A 342 18.54 6.41 7.67
N GLY A 343 19.28 5.57 8.37
CA GLY A 343 19.94 4.40 7.81
C GLY A 343 19.41 3.09 8.37
N LEU A 344 19.76 2.00 7.70
CA LEU A 344 19.44 0.64 8.09
C LEU A 344 20.74 -0.16 8.27
N CYS A 345 20.84 -0.97 9.32
CA CYS A 345 21.98 -1.85 9.51
C CYS A 345 21.96 -2.99 8.49
N VAL A 346 23.00 -3.12 7.66
CA VAL A 346 23.14 -4.19 6.65
C VAL A 346 24.43 -4.98 6.82
N PRO A 347 24.50 -6.26 6.38
CA PRO A 347 25.66 -7.12 6.61
C PRO A 347 26.84 -6.76 5.68
N MET A 348 28.04 -6.72 6.26
CA MET A 348 29.32 -6.48 5.56
C MET A 348 29.93 -7.75 4.94
N THR A 349 29.30 -8.92 5.13
CA THR A 349 29.77 -10.22 4.66
C THR A 349 28.59 -11.14 4.34
N ASP A 350 28.68 -11.94 3.28
CA ASP A 350 27.64 -12.87 2.83
C ASP A 350 27.09 -13.73 3.98
N ASP A 351 25.86 -13.47 4.42
CA ASP A 351 25.14 -14.29 5.38
C ASP A 351 23.91 -14.91 4.71
N ALA A 352 24.00 -16.20 4.41
CA ALA A 352 22.95 -16.98 3.75
C ALA A 352 21.66 -17.18 4.60
N ASN A 353 21.52 -16.44 5.70
CA ASN A 353 20.32 -16.35 6.53
C ASN A 353 19.65 -14.96 6.45
N VAL A 354 20.21 -14.02 5.67
CA VAL A 354 19.66 -12.66 5.43
C VAL A 354 19.08 -12.61 4.01
N ILE A 355 17.96 -11.92 3.81
CA ILE A 355 17.30 -11.78 2.48
C ILE A 355 18.06 -10.90 1.45
N ILE A 356 19.21 -10.31 1.79
CA ILE A 356 19.97 -9.43 0.88
C ILE A 356 20.96 -10.30 0.10
N ASP A 357 20.87 -10.27 -1.24
CA ASP A 357 21.62 -11.16 -2.13
C ASP A 357 23.16 -10.99 -2.11
N GLU A 358 23.65 -9.81 -1.72
CA GLU A 358 25.09 -9.48 -1.68
C GLU A 358 25.43 -8.58 -0.48
N ALA A 359 26.63 -8.73 0.07
CA ALA A 359 27.12 -7.94 1.20
C ALA A 359 27.45 -6.50 0.79
N ILE A 360 27.00 -5.51 1.58
CA ILE A 360 27.20 -4.09 1.29
C ILE A 360 28.15 -3.48 2.31
N ILE A 361 29.35 -3.11 1.84
CA ILE A 361 30.33 -2.37 2.63
C ILE A 361 30.14 -0.87 2.37
N MET A 362 29.73 -0.14 3.40
CA MET A 362 29.44 1.30 3.34
C MET A 362 30.68 2.13 3.69
N CYS A 363 30.81 3.26 3.01
CA CYS A 363 31.98 4.14 3.05
C CYS A 363 31.59 5.62 3.11
N ASP A 364 32.43 6.44 3.72
CA ASP A 364 32.34 7.89 3.68
C ASP A 364 32.83 8.41 2.31
N LEU A 365 31.99 9.18 1.62
CA LEU A 365 32.29 9.75 0.31
C LEU A 365 33.34 10.89 0.37
N VAL A 366 33.54 11.51 1.54
CA VAL A 366 34.53 12.58 1.74
C VAL A 366 35.94 12.00 1.93
N THR A 367 36.11 10.99 2.80
CA THR A 367 37.43 10.37 3.08
C THR A 367 37.75 9.13 2.23
N GLY A 368 36.73 8.46 1.65
CA GLY A 368 36.89 7.20 0.93
C GLY A 368 37.11 5.97 1.83
N LEU A 369 36.91 6.11 3.15
CA LEU A 369 37.12 5.06 4.15
C LEU A 369 35.80 4.37 4.52
N GLN A 370 35.86 3.12 4.99
CA GLN A 370 34.70 2.37 5.45
C GLN A 370 34.10 3.00 6.72
N VAL A 371 32.78 3.19 6.72
CA VAL A 371 32.04 3.84 7.83
C VAL A 371 32.27 3.10 9.15
N LYS A 372 32.29 1.76 9.12
CA LYS A 372 32.28 0.95 10.34
C LYS A 372 33.55 1.01 11.19
N ASP A 373 34.68 1.43 10.62
CA ASP A 373 35.94 1.58 11.37
C ASP A 373 36.67 2.92 11.14
N GLY A 374 36.19 3.76 10.22
CA GLY A 374 36.76 5.07 9.89
C GLY A 374 38.24 5.04 9.48
N THR A 375 38.78 3.87 9.11
CA THR A 375 40.24 3.67 8.94
C THR A 375 40.65 2.69 7.84
N SER A 376 39.77 1.79 7.40
CA SER A 376 39.99 0.89 6.26
C SER A 376 39.52 1.54 4.95
N GLU A 377 40.30 1.37 3.87
CA GLU A 377 39.84 1.69 2.50
C GLU A 377 38.83 0.62 2.01
N CYS A 378 38.11 0.89 0.92
CA CYS A 378 37.31 -0.14 0.23
C CYS A 378 38.15 -1.37 -0.19
N PRO A 379 37.54 -2.55 -0.40
CA PRO A 379 38.22 -3.75 -0.87
C PRO A 379 39.07 -3.55 -2.14
N THR A 380 40.08 -4.40 -2.33
CA THR A 380 41.04 -4.28 -3.45
C THR A 380 40.35 -4.53 -4.80
N GLY A 381 40.17 -3.46 -5.58
CA GLY A 381 39.41 -3.47 -6.84
C GLY A 381 38.08 -2.71 -6.74
N GLN A 382 37.78 -2.12 -5.59
CA GLN A 382 36.58 -1.31 -5.36
C GLN A 382 36.93 0.14 -5.01
N THR A 383 36.01 1.05 -5.28
CA THR A 383 36.07 2.47 -4.90
C THR A 383 34.79 2.85 -4.15
N CYS A 384 34.86 3.88 -3.31
CA CYS A 384 33.67 4.42 -2.66
C CYS A 384 32.85 5.22 -3.68
N GLN A 385 31.61 4.82 -3.95
CA GLN A 385 30.70 5.48 -4.91
C GLN A 385 29.34 5.79 -4.25
N VAL A 386 28.56 6.69 -4.85
CA VAL A 386 27.29 7.19 -4.27
C VAL A 386 26.24 6.07 -4.13
N ASN A 387 25.70 5.89 -2.93
CA ASN A 387 24.58 4.99 -2.68
C ASN A 387 23.24 5.73 -2.87
N GLY A 388 22.89 6.04 -4.12
CA GLY A 388 21.66 6.76 -4.46
C GLY A 388 21.70 8.28 -4.21
N TRP A 389 20.81 9.01 -4.89
CA TRP A 389 20.73 10.47 -4.80
C TRP A 389 20.25 10.88 -3.41
N GLY A 390 21.02 11.68 -2.67
CA GLY A 390 20.64 12.22 -1.36
C GLY A 390 21.25 11.54 -0.14
N SER A 391 21.77 10.31 -0.29
CA SER A 391 22.34 9.57 0.83
C SER A 391 23.63 10.22 1.34
N LEU A 392 23.83 10.22 2.66
CA LEU A 392 25.08 10.68 3.28
C LEU A 392 26.26 9.74 3.04
N LEU A 393 25.98 8.46 2.74
CA LEU A 393 26.97 7.40 2.69
C LEU A 393 27.13 6.87 1.27
N GLY A 394 28.34 6.44 0.94
CA GLY A 394 28.64 5.69 -0.28
C GLY A 394 28.67 4.19 -0.02
N ALA A 395 28.61 3.41 -1.09
CA ALA A 395 28.90 1.98 -1.08
C ALA A 395 30.24 1.70 -1.78
N CYS A 396 30.99 0.72 -1.30
CA CYS A 396 32.16 0.21 -2.03
C CYS A 396 31.69 -0.62 -3.23
N SER A 397 32.00 -0.19 -4.45
CA SER A 397 31.63 -0.86 -5.70
C SER A 397 32.84 -1.21 -6.57
N ASP A 398 32.78 -2.31 -7.31
CA ASP A 398 33.80 -2.72 -8.27
C ASP A 398 34.14 -1.62 -9.29
N SER A 399 35.44 -1.36 -9.47
CA SER A 399 35.97 -0.33 -10.36
C SER A 399 37.16 -0.87 -11.14
N THR A 400 37.17 -0.66 -12.47
CA THR A 400 38.24 -1.17 -13.34
C THR A 400 39.23 -0.09 -13.78
N GLU A 401 38.73 1.13 -14.03
CA GLU A 401 39.55 2.32 -14.25
C GLU A 401 38.92 3.51 -13.50
N ALA A 402 39.75 4.27 -12.78
CA ALA A 402 39.34 5.47 -12.04
C ALA A 402 39.50 6.72 -12.93
N VAL A 403 38.41 7.46 -13.10
CA VAL A 403 38.31 8.64 -13.95
C VAL A 403 38.54 9.91 -13.12
N ALA A 404 39.35 10.83 -13.63
CA ALA A 404 39.80 12.01 -12.88
C ALA A 404 38.72 13.09 -12.71
N VAL A 405 38.83 13.92 -11.66
CA VAL A 405 37.98 15.10 -11.44
C VAL A 405 37.92 16.00 -12.69
N ASP A 406 36.74 16.54 -12.97
CA ASP A 406 36.38 17.35 -14.16
C ASP A 406 36.45 16.61 -15.52
N ALA A 407 36.76 15.31 -15.55
CA ALA A 407 36.50 14.49 -16.74
C ALA A 407 35.00 14.21 -16.91
N THR A 408 34.59 13.82 -18.12
CA THR A 408 33.27 13.21 -18.36
C THR A 408 33.25 11.79 -17.76
N CYS A 409 32.14 11.44 -17.13
CA CYS A 409 31.83 10.09 -16.66
C CYS A 409 30.51 9.61 -17.26
N ASP A 410 30.19 8.33 -17.08
CA ASP A 410 28.94 7.71 -17.49
C ASP A 410 28.29 7.05 -16.25
N SER A 411 27.12 7.55 -15.85
CA SER A 411 26.39 7.07 -14.67
C SER A 411 25.77 5.68 -14.85
N GLU A 412 25.71 5.15 -16.07
CA GLU A 412 25.24 3.79 -16.39
C GLU A 412 26.40 2.79 -16.58
N ALA A 413 27.67 3.25 -16.55
CA ALA A 413 28.83 2.41 -16.84
C ALA A 413 29.34 1.64 -15.61
N THR A 414 29.06 0.34 -15.55
CA THR A 414 29.46 -0.59 -14.48
C THR A 414 30.98 -0.89 -14.38
N THR A 415 31.85 -0.04 -14.92
CA THR A 415 33.31 -0.27 -15.01
C THR A 415 34.18 0.98 -14.91
N GLU A 416 33.63 2.16 -15.18
CA GLU A 416 34.32 3.46 -15.13
C GLU A 416 33.77 4.24 -13.93
N THR A 417 34.53 4.34 -12.85
CA THR A 417 34.11 5.11 -11.66
C THR A 417 34.95 6.38 -11.54
N CYS A 418 34.44 7.40 -10.87
CA CYS A 418 35.27 8.56 -10.52
C CYS A 418 36.33 8.19 -9.47
N GLU A 419 37.43 8.94 -9.43
CA GLU A 419 38.52 8.73 -8.47
C GLU A 419 38.10 9.05 -7.03
N ALA A 420 38.73 8.41 -6.04
CA ALA A 420 38.27 8.48 -4.64
C ALA A 420 38.19 9.92 -4.11
N GLY A 421 37.08 10.25 -3.44
CA GLY A 421 36.72 11.62 -3.07
C GLY A 421 36.01 12.40 -4.20
N SER A 422 35.66 11.76 -5.31
CA SER A 422 34.85 12.35 -6.38
C SER A 422 33.82 11.37 -6.93
N ILE A 423 32.70 11.89 -7.44
CA ILE A 423 31.53 11.11 -7.84
C ILE A 423 31.05 11.48 -9.24
N CYS A 424 30.42 10.53 -9.95
CA CYS A 424 29.80 10.84 -11.23
C CYS A 424 28.48 11.58 -11.00
N TYR A 425 28.40 12.83 -11.47
CA TYR A 425 27.28 13.72 -11.17
C TYR A 425 26.97 14.65 -12.34
N ILE A 426 25.81 15.28 -12.32
CA ILE A 426 25.41 16.28 -13.32
C ILE A 426 26.33 17.51 -13.16
N ARG A 427 27.05 17.87 -14.21
CA ARG A 427 27.94 19.05 -14.33
C ARG A 427 27.15 20.35 -14.47
N ASN A 428 26.09 20.32 -15.26
CA ASN A 428 25.36 21.50 -15.72
C ASN A 428 24.08 21.79 -14.91
N PHE A 429 23.97 21.29 -13.68
CA PHE A 429 22.84 21.53 -12.79
C PHE A 429 22.61 23.01 -12.50
N MET A 430 23.68 23.83 -12.42
CA MET A 430 23.57 25.29 -12.31
C MET A 430 23.05 25.93 -13.60
N ASP A 431 23.50 25.47 -14.77
CA ASP A 431 23.06 26.05 -16.04
C ASP A 431 21.59 25.72 -16.33
N LEU A 432 21.16 24.49 -16.02
CA LEU A 432 19.75 24.09 -15.99
C LEU A 432 18.97 25.02 -15.08
N ASP A 433 17.91 25.63 -15.61
CA ASP A 433 16.81 26.09 -14.76
C ASP A 433 15.90 24.87 -14.57
N MET A 434 16.32 23.98 -13.67
CA MET A 434 15.69 22.67 -13.53
C MET A 434 14.24 22.81 -13.05
N TYR A 435 13.99 23.80 -12.19
CA TYR A 435 12.66 24.20 -11.74
C TYR A 435 11.77 24.70 -12.89
N THR A 436 12.21 25.64 -13.74
CA THR A 436 11.41 26.08 -14.90
C THR A 436 11.26 24.97 -15.95
N ALA A 437 12.31 24.17 -16.20
CA ALA A 437 12.24 23.06 -17.15
C ALA A 437 11.09 22.11 -16.79
N ILE A 438 11.00 21.77 -15.50
CA ILE A 438 10.02 20.85 -14.96
C ILE A 438 8.63 21.48 -14.82
N THR A 439 8.52 22.65 -14.18
CA THR A 439 7.22 23.34 -14.01
C THR A 439 6.58 23.81 -15.32
N THR A 440 7.34 23.87 -16.43
CA THR A 440 6.80 24.17 -17.77
C THR A 440 6.74 22.96 -18.72
N GLY A 441 7.20 21.78 -18.28
CA GLY A 441 7.24 20.56 -19.10
C GLY A 441 8.14 20.67 -20.34
N SER A 442 9.18 21.51 -20.28
CA SER A 442 10.17 21.63 -21.35
C SER A 442 11.37 20.75 -21.07
N ASP A 443 11.78 19.96 -22.07
CA ASP A 443 13.01 19.16 -22.09
C ASP A 443 14.18 19.93 -21.45
N PRO A 444 14.76 19.44 -20.33
CA PRO A 444 15.84 20.13 -19.60
C PRO A 444 17.14 20.22 -20.42
N GLY A 445 17.20 19.58 -21.59
CA GLY A 445 18.37 19.47 -22.44
C GLY A 445 19.23 18.28 -22.04
N THR A 446 20.32 18.10 -22.78
CA THR A 446 21.28 17.04 -22.46
C THR A 446 21.99 17.35 -21.15
N LEU A 447 21.68 16.59 -20.10
CA LEU A 447 22.47 16.53 -18.88
C LEU A 447 23.92 16.18 -19.25
N GLU A 448 24.87 17.00 -18.83
CA GLU A 448 26.29 16.73 -18.97
C GLU A 448 26.78 16.09 -17.68
N TRP A 449 27.46 14.94 -17.76
CA TRP A 449 27.94 14.20 -16.58
C TRP A 449 29.45 14.39 -16.39
N ALA A 450 29.90 14.48 -15.15
CA ALA A 450 31.30 14.66 -14.80
C ALA A 450 31.67 14.12 -13.42
N CYS A 451 32.96 13.84 -13.22
CA CYS A 451 33.51 13.56 -11.90
C CYS A 451 33.62 14.87 -11.10
N ILE A 452 32.74 15.06 -10.11
CA ILE A 452 32.73 16.22 -9.22
C ILE A 452 33.35 15.81 -7.87
N GLN A 453 34.29 16.63 -7.39
CA GLN A 453 34.91 16.45 -6.07
C GLN A 453 33.86 16.59 -4.95
N VAL A 454 33.82 15.62 -4.05
CA VAL A 454 33.00 15.62 -2.84
C VAL A 454 33.66 16.49 -1.77
N CYS A 455 32.85 17.15 -0.94
CA CYS A 455 33.29 17.95 0.19
C CYS A 455 32.39 17.76 1.42
N ASP A 456 33.02 17.84 2.60
CA ASP A 456 32.33 18.11 3.86
C ASP A 456 31.76 19.55 3.83
N ALA A 457 30.43 19.65 3.88
CA ALA A 457 29.67 20.91 3.87
C ALA A 457 29.63 21.60 5.25
N SER A 458 29.92 20.87 6.34
CA SER A 458 30.11 21.46 7.68
C SER A 458 31.44 22.22 7.78
N ASN A 459 32.46 21.80 7.01
CA ASN A 459 33.78 22.41 6.92
C ASN A 459 34.19 22.74 5.47
N PRO A 460 33.45 23.64 4.78
CA PRO A 460 33.55 23.86 3.33
C PRO A 460 34.84 24.58 2.87
N GLY A 461 35.70 24.98 3.80
CA GLY A 461 36.80 25.91 3.56
C GLY A 461 38.12 25.29 3.09
N THR A 462 38.27 23.97 3.15
CA THR A 462 39.54 23.26 2.82
C THR A 462 39.39 22.12 1.81
N THR A 463 38.16 21.69 1.56
CA THR A 463 37.84 20.48 0.78
C THR A 463 37.85 20.72 -0.74
N CYS A 464 37.58 21.94 -1.19
CA CYS A 464 37.56 22.31 -2.62
C CYS A 464 38.82 23.06 -3.11
N GLU A 465 39.93 23.05 -2.34
CA GLU A 465 41.19 23.67 -2.78
C GLU A 465 41.92 22.81 -3.83
N GLY A 466 42.48 23.44 -4.86
CA GLY A 466 43.37 22.78 -5.84
C GLY A 466 42.69 22.12 -7.05
N ILE A 467 41.36 22.22 -7.16
CA ILE A 467 40.61 21.75 -8.34
C ILE A 467 40.90 22.68 -9.53
N GLY A 468 41.77 22.24 -10.44
CA GLY A 468 42.11 22.95 -11.67
C GLY A 468 42.69 24.37 -11.46
N ASP A 469 42.36 25.29 -12.38
CA ASP A 469 42.71 26.72 -12.30
C ASP A 469 41.56 27.57 -11.66
N GLY A 470 40.58 26.94 -11.03
CA GLY A 470 39.31 27.56 -10.60
C GLY A 470 39.28 28.10 -9.16
N THR A 471 38.09 28.51 -8.72
CA THR A 471 37.79 28.84 -7.32
C THR A 471 36.44 28.22 -6.98
N TYR A 472 36.49 27.00 -6.46
CA TYR A 472 35.31 26.19 -6.20
C TYR A 472 34.72 26.47 -4.82
N THR A 473 33.41 26.26 -4.68
CA THR A 473 32.65 26.40 -3.43
C THR A 473 32.02 25.06 -3.09
N CYS A 474 32.05 24.66 -1.82
CA CYS A 474 31.29 23.48 -1.39
C CYS A 474 29.81 23.87 -1.22
N VAL A 475 28.90 23.11 -1.83
CA VAL A 475 27.44 23.26 -1.68
C VAL A 475 26.87 21.91 -1.24
N THR A 476 26.10 21.90 -0.15
CA THR A 476 25.43 20.70 0.38
C THR A 476 24.50 20.07 -0.66
N ALA A 477 24.42 18.73 -0.67
CA ALA A 477 23.53 17.95 -1.52
C ALA A 477 22.05 18.39 -1.39
N SER A 478 21.64 18.86 -0.22
CA SER A 478 20.30 19.40 0.05
C SER A 478 19.94 20.64 -0.75
N ARG A 479 20.95 21.47 -1.09
CA ARG A 479 20.75 22.83 -1.63
C ARG A 479 21.37 23.02 -3.00
N ILE A 480 21.88 21.95 -3.62
CA ILE A 480 22.53 22.03 -4.93
C ILE A 480 21.53 22.22 -6.08
N PHE A 481 20.27 21.81 -5.91
CA PHE A 481 19.24 21.84 -6.96
C PHE A 481 18.24 23.00 -6.88
N THR A 482 18.16 23.70 -5.75
CA THR A 482 17.30 24.88 -5.51
C THR A 482 17.85 26.14 -6.22
N GLU A 483 17.00 26.88 -6.94
CA GLU A 483 17.41 28.04 -7.78
C GLU A 483 18.16 29.15 -7.02
N ASP A 484 17.76 29.39 -5.77
CA ASP A 484 18.33 30.40 -4.87
C ASP A 484 19.42 29.86 -3.93
N HIS A 485 19.65 28.55 -3.95
CA HIS A 485 20.44 27.82 -2.95
C HIS A 485 20.00 28.06 -1.50
N GLU A 486 18.74 28.40 -1.23
CA GLU A 486 18.14 28.35 0.12
C GLU A 486 17.68 26.92 0.47
N GLN A 487 17.26 26.68 1.71
CA GLN A 487 16.85 25.34 2.16
C GLN A 487 15.45 25.01 1.62
N HIS A 488 15.27 23.80 1.07
CA HIS A 488 14.03 23.43 0.42
C HIS A 488 12.89 23.25 1.44
N SER A 489 11.71 23.80 1.12
CA SER A 489 10.50 23.69 1.95
C SER A 489 9.30 23.26 1.11
N TYR A 490 8.73 22.12 1.43
CA TYR A 490 7.45 21.66 0.89
C TYR A 490 6.30 22.50 1.49
N SER A 491 5.19 22.67 0.77
CA SER A 491 3.94 23.19 1.33
C SER A 491 2.71 22.70 0.58
N TYR A 492 1.74 22.14 1.32
CA TYR A 492 0.47 21.61 0.80
C TYR A 492 -0.74 22.26 1.47
N VAL A 493 -1.95 21.95 0.98
CA VAL A 493 -3.20 22.57 1.45
C VAL A 493 -4.28 21.51 1.75
N ALA A 494 -4.30 20.99 2.97
CA ALA A 494 -5.36 20.13 3.46
C ALA A 494 -6.43 20.94 4.24
N ASN A 495 -7.72 20.64 4.02
CA ASN A 495 -8.86 21.29 4.69
C ASN A 495 -8.89 22.84 4.68
N GLY A 496 -8.20 23.46 3.72
CA GLY A 496 -8.10 24.93 3.62
C GLY A 496 -7.15 25.56 4.65
N GLN A 497 -6.27 24.79 5.27
CA GLN A 497 -5.05 25.27 5.95
C GLN A 497 -3.84 24.94 5.08
N THR A 498 -2.82 25.79 5.11
CA THR A 498 -1.53 25.51 4.47
C THR A 498 -0.57 24.95 5.51
N TYR A 499 0.01 23.81 5.20
CA TYR A 499 1.08 23.18 5.95
C TYR A 499 2.40 23.45 5.21
N THR A 500 3.50 23.53 5.95
CA THR A 500 4.82 23.84 5.42
C THR A 500 5.85 23.04 6.20
N ASP A 501 6.47 22.08 5.51
CA ASP A 501 7.54 21.26 6.04
C ASP A 501 8.85 21.72 5.43
N THR A 502 9.90 21.76 6.23
CA THR A 502 11.23 22.23 5.83
C THR A 502 12.23 21.19 6.29
N GLU A 503 13.20 20.86 5.45
CA GLU A 503 14.34 20.06 5.88
C GLU A 503 14.99 20.75 7.11
N THR A 504 15.35 19.98 8.15
CA THR A 504 16.01 20.52 9.35
C THR A 504 17.48 20.09 9.44
N SER A 505 17.82 18.94 8.87
CA SER A 505 19.16 18.39 8.72
C SER A 505 19.71 18.64 7.32
N GLU A 506 20.30 19.84 7.09
CA GLU A 506 21.12 20.07 5.88
C GLU A 506 22.20 18.99 5.78
N SER A 507 22.33 18.36 4.62
CA SER A 507 23.27 17.26 4.41
C SER A 507 24.71 17.71 4.64
N ASN A 508 25.44 17.00 5.51
CA ASN A 508 26.88 17.19 5.70
C ASN A 508 27.68 16.81 4.44
N LEU A 509 27.10 16.01 3.53
CA LEU A 509 27.64 15.73 2.21
C LEU A 509 27.38 16.93 1.27
N GLY A 510 28.44 17.44 0.66
CA GLY A 510 28.37 18.45 -0.39
C GLY A 510 29.27 18.15 -1.58
N PHE A 511 29.16 19.00 -2.59
CA PHE A 511 29.91 18.90 -3.84
C PHE A 511 30.63 20.21 -4.14
N CYS A 512 31.83 20.13 -4.71
CA CYS A 512 32.64 21.29 -5.08
C CYS A 512 32.20 21.84 -6.44
N VAL A 513 31.45 22.95 -6.41
CA VAL A 513 30.86 23.58 -7.59
C VAL A 513 31.70 24.78 -8.06
N PRO A 514 31.75 25.08 -9.38
CA PRO A 514 32.42 26.29 -9.89
C PRO A 514 31.69 27.57 -9.41
N PRO A 515 32.35 28.75 -9.46
CA PRO A 515 31.78 29.96 -8.91
C PRO A 515 30.73 30.58 -9.85
N ALA A 516 29.56 30.88 -9.29
CA ALA A 516 28.39 31.55 -9.89
C ALA A 516 28.67 32.47 -11.09
N THR A 517 28.02 32.18 -12.23
CA THR A 517 28.17 32.90 -13.51
C THR A 517 27.10 33.96 -13.72
N ALA A 518 27.05 34.92 -12.79
CA ALA A 518 26.40 36.24 -12.97
C ALA A 518 24.95 36.20 -13.50
N GLY A 519 24.15 35.32 -12.93
CA GLY A 519 22.73 35.11 -13.24
C GLY A 519 22.17 33.95 -12.44
N LYS A 520 23.04 32.97 -12.20
CA LYS A 520 23.02 31.95 -11.15
C LYS A 520 24.45 31.88 -10.59
#